data_AF-E3EJR3-F1
#
_entry.id   AF-E3EJR3-F1
#
_cell.length_a   1.000
_cell.length_b   1.000
_cell.length_c   1.000
_cell.angle_alpha   90.00
_cell.angle_beta   90.00
_cell.angle_gamma   90.00
#
_symmetry.space_group_name_H-M   'P 1'
#
loop_
_entity.id
_entity.type
_entity.pdbx_description
1 polymer ?
#
loop_
_entity_poly.entity_id
_entity_poly.type
_entity_poly.pdbx_seq_one_letter_code
_entity_poly.pdbx_strand_id
1 'polypeptide(L)'
;MKMELLETLARCRVVDSSEMTIPSEVIEELREEKLVLQKEFGEEPSRKTLYMLTDKGEVYIKQNMPEIREIYRGFIVEQDLALCDFYLRRSVDERKSWITKDDLIKKYRLPGTVDGAFMNREGKLVGVKVLNQTASYAAVEKVEGFLKAAQIEFVHYIMFSN
;
A
#
# COMPACT_ATOMS: atom_id res chain seq x y z
N MET A 1 4.70 -13.04 11.51
CA MET A 1 4.76 -13.38 10.08
C MET A 1 3.39 -13.38 9.42
N LYS A 2 2.42 -14.24 9.84
CA LYS A 2 1.02 -14.19 9.34
C LYS A 2 0.42 -12.76 9.35
N MET A 3 0.47 -12.12 10.51
CA MET A 3 -0.05 -10.77 10.69
C MET A 3 0.70 -9.71 9.87
N GLU A 4 2.00 -9.87 9.67
CA GLU A 4 2.80 -8.91 8.91
C GLU A 4 2.44 -8.92 7.42
N LEU A 5 2.19 -10.10 6.83
CA LEU A 5 1.68 -10.20 5.46
C LEU A 5 0.29 -9.54 5.35
N LEU A 6 -0.62 -9.89 6.25
CA LEU A 6 -1.99 -9.35 6.24
C LEU A 6 -1.98 -7.83 6.37
N GLU A 7 -1.19 -7.29 7.31
CA GLU A 7 -1.01 -5.84 7.47
C GLU A 7 -0.45 -5.20 6.19
N THR A 8 0.60 -5.78 5.62
CA THR A 8 1.21 -5.26 4.38
C THR A 8 0.20 -5.25 3.24
N LEU A 9 -0.56 -6.32 3.06
CA LEU A 9 -1.63 -6.38 2.06
C LEU A 9 -2.75 -5.38 2.34
N ALA A 10 -3.05 -5.09 3.61
CA ALA A 10 -4.03 -4.05 3.94
C ALA A 10 -3.52 -2.64 3.60
N ARG A 11 -2.21 -2.39 3.67
CA ARG A 11 -1.61 -1.09 3.37
C ARG A 11 -1.27 -0.88 1.90
N CYS A 12 -1.01 -1.95 1.15
CA CYS A 12 -0.50 -1.89 -0.23
C CYS A 12 -1.30 -2.70 -1.24
N ARG A 13 -2.37 -3.42 -0.83
CA ARG A 13 -3.22 -4.32 -1.63
C ARG A 13 -2.54 -5.58 -2.18
N VAL A 14 -1.31 -5.48 -2.65
CA VAL A 14 -0.55 -6.57 -3.26
C VAL A 14 0.82 -6.71 -2.60
N VAL A 15 1.32 -7.94 -2.55
CA VAL A 15 2.71 -8.26 -2.18
C VAL A 15 3.26 -9.23 -3.21
N ASP A 16 4.42 -8.93 -3.78
CA ASP A 16 5.19 -9.89 -4.57
C ASP A 16 5.86 -10.89 -3.63
N SER A 17 5.69 -12.18 -3.90
CA SER A 17 6.25 -13.26 -3.07
C SER A 17 7.77 -13.19 -2.88
N SER A 18 8.49 -12.51 -3.78
CA SER A 18 9.94 -12.31 -3.68
C SER A 18 10.35 -11.19 -2.71
N GLU A 19 9.42 -10.29 -2.36
CA GLU A 19 9.70 -9.12 -1.51
C GLU A 19 9.57 -9.42 -0.01
N MET A 20 8.92 -10.52 0.35
CA MET A 20 8.76 -10.95 1.75
C MET A 20 9.11 -12.42 1.91
N THR A 21 10.04 -12.72 2.80
CA THR A 21 10.33 -14.11 3.19
C THR A 21 9.21 -14.62 4.10
N ILE A 22 8.22 -15.29 3.53
CA ILE A 22 7.10 -15.89 4.27
C ILE A 22 7.20 -17.41 4.13
N PRO A 23 7.21 -18.19 5.23
CA PRO A 23 7.21 -19.63 5.16
C PRO A 23 6.02 -20.14 4.33
N SER A 24 6.25 -21.12 3.47
CA SER A 24 5.20 -21.66 2.61
C SER A 24 4.03 -22.22 3.41
N GLU A 25 4.27 -22.77 4.60
CA GLU A 25 3.19 -23.27 5.46
C GLU A 25 2.23 -22.15 5.90
N VAL A 26 2.76 -20.94 6.15
CA VAL A 26 1.95 -19.78 6.54
C VAL A 26 1.10 -19.28 5.38
N ILE A 27 1.65 -19.30 4.16
CA ILE A 27 0.90 -18.93 2.95
C ILE A 27 -0.22 -19.94 2.69
N GLU A 28 0.07 -21.24 2.77
CA GLU A 28 -0.94 -22.27 2.57
C GLU A 28 -2.04 -22.19 3.64
N GLU A 29 -1.70 -22.00 4.91
CA GLU A 29 -2.69 -21.76 5.98
C GLU A 29 -3.62 -20.58 5.64
N LEU A 30 -3.06 -19.43 5.24
CA LEU A 30 -3.84 -18.25 4.86
C LEU A 30 -4.74 -18.48 3.64
N ARG A 31 -4.31 -19.34 2.70
CA ARG A 31 -5.09 -19.71 1.51
C ARG A 31 -6.21 -20.70 1.86
N GLU A 32 -5.94 -21.70 2.70
CA GLU A 32 -6.94 -22.65 3.21
C GLU A 32 -8.03 -21.93 4.01
N GLU A 33 -7.62 -20.96 4.85
CA GLU A 33 -8.54 -20.07 5.55
C GLU A 33 -9.27 -19.09 4.62
N LYS A 34 -8.89 -19.02 3.35
CA LYS A 34 -9.41 -18.10 2.32
C LYS A 34 -9.22 -16.63 2.69
N LEU A 35 -8.17 -16.28 3.43
CA LEU A 35 -7.85 -14.88 3.76
C LEU A 35 -7.00 -14.22 2.68
N VAL A 36 -6.15 -15.01 2.01
CA VAL A 36 -5.26 -14.55 0.95
C VAL A 36 -5.51 -15.36 -0.33
N LEU A 37 -5.39 -14.70 -1.46
CA LEU A 37 -5.36 -15.33 -2.78
C LEU A 37 -3.97 -15.16 -3.42
N GLN A 38 -3.55 -16.16 -4.18
CA GLN A 38 -2.33 -16.13 -4.96
C GLN A 38 -2.70 -15.96 -6.44
N LYS A 39 -2.03 -15.04 -7.12
CA LYS A 39 -2.19 -14.78 -8.55
C LYS A 39 -0.85 -14.64 -9.24
N GLU A 40 -0.84 -14.96 -10.51
CA GLU A 40 0.32 -14.80 -11.37
C GLU A 40 0.14 -13.52 -12.19
N PHE A 41 1.19 -12.74 -12.32
CA PHE A 41 1.17 -11.43 -12.98
C PHE A 41 2.37 -11.24 -13.91
N GLY A 42 2.13 -10.70 -15.10
CA GLY A 42 3.14 -10.56 -16.15
C GLY A 42 3.30 -11.82 -17.03
N GLU A 43 4.31 -11.78 -17.90
CA GLU A 43 4.67 -12.87 -18.81
C GLU A 43 6.10 -13.36 -18.51
N GLU A 44 6.44 -14.56 -18.96
CA GLU A 44 7.81 -15.08 -18.82
C GLU A 44 8.81 -14.19 -19.59
N PRO A 45 10.01 -13.90 -19.04
CA PRO A 45 10.58 -14.38 -17.77
C PRO A 45 10.32 -13.47 -16.56
N SER A 46 9.53 -12.40 -16.70
CA SER A 46 9.24 -11.41 -15.65
C SER A 46 8.00 -11.74 -14.83
N ARG A 47 7.49 -12.96 -14.95
CA ARG A 47 6.31 -13.44 -14.24
C ARG A 47 6.52 -13.39 -12.73
N LYS A 48 5.54 -12.81 -12.03
CA LYS A 48 5.54 -12.64 -10.57
C LYS A 48 4.38 -13.39 -9.95
N THR A 49 4.66 -14.06 -8.84
CA THR A 49 3.63 -14.57 -7.94
C THR A 49 3.25 -13.49 -6.93
N LEU A 50 1.99 -13.07 -6.96
CA LEU A 50 1.43 -12.02 -6.12
C LEU A 50 0.45 -12.59 -5.10
N TYR A 51 0.48 -12.04 -3.90
CA TYR A 51 -0.52 -12.26 -2.85
C TYR A 51 -1.46 -11.06 -2.76
N MET A 52 -2.76 -11.32 -2.54
CA MET A 52 -3.78 -10.29 -2.32
C MET A 52 -4.77 -10.72 -1.24
N LEU A 53 -5.39 -9.77 -0.54
CA LEU A 53 -6.50 -10.09 0.37
C LEU A 53 -7.73 -10.52 -0.42
N THR A 54 -8.48 -11.46 0.15
CA THR A 54 -9.87 -11.71 -0.22
C THR A 54 -10.80 -10.81 0.61
N ASP A 55 -12.08 -10.70 0.24
CA ASP A 55 -13.09 -10.03 1.08
C ASP A 55 -13.13 -10.59 2.51
N LYS A 56 -12.94 -11.91 2.66
CA LYS A 56 -12.85 -12.56 3.98
C LYS A 56 -11.58 -12.12 4.73
N GLY A 57 -10.45 -12.02 4.03
CA GLY A 57 -9.19 -11.50 4.58
C GLY A 57 -9.33 -10.08 5.11
N GLU A 58 -10.04 -9.22 4.39
CA GLU A 58 -10.30 -7.85 4.82
C GLU A 58 -11.18 -7.77 6.07
N VAL A 59 -12.25 -8.56 6.12
CA VAL A 59 -13.12 -8.66 7.30
C VAL A 59 -12.30 -9.15 8.49
N TYR A 60 -11.46 -10.17 8.28
CA TYR A 60 -10.56 -10.70 9.31
C TYR A 60 -9.62 -9.62 9.84
N ILE A 61 -8.99 -8.83 8.96
CA ILE A 61 -8.12 -7.72 9.39
C ILE A 61 -8.89 -6.69 10.20
N LYS A 62 -10.06 -6.25 9.73
CA LYS A 62 -10.85 -5.25 10.47
C LYS A 62 -11.30 -5.73 11.85
N GLN A 63 -11.48 -7.03 12.04
CA GLN A 63 -11.84 -7.62 13.33
C GLN A 63 -10.63 -7.78 14.27
N ASN A 64 -9.46 -8.13 13.73
CA ASN A 64 -8.29 -8.50 14.52
C ASN A 64 -7.23 -7.38 14.64
N MET A 65 -7.31 -6.36 13.79
CA MET A 65 -6.41 -5.19 13.74
C MET A 65 -7.24 -3.90 13.63
N PRO A 66 -8.00 -3.54 14.68
CA PRO A 66 -8.92 -2.39 14.65
C PRO A 66 -8.22 -1.03 14.41
N GLU A 67 -6.91 -0.96 14.59
CA GLU A 67 -6.07 0.19 14.22
C GLU A 67 -6.00 0.42 12.70
N ILE A 68 -6.21 -0.64 11.90
CA ILE A 68 -6.35 -0.56 10.44
C ILE A 68 -7.79 -0.16 10.12
N ARG A 69 -8.02 1.15 10.06
CA ARG A 69 -9.36 1.69 9.78
C ARG A 69 -9.76 1.46 8.32
N GLU A 70 -8.90 1.89 7.41
CA GLU A 70 -9.10 1.72 5.97
C GLU A 70 -8.06 0.77 5.37
N ILE A 71 -8.54 -0.04 4.42
CA ILE A 71 -7.71 -0.92 3.60
C ILE A 71 -7.43 -0.19 2.30
N TYR A 72 -6.18 -0.16 1.89
CA TYR A 72 -5.76 0.52 0.68
C TYR A 72 -6.42 -0.10 -0.56
N ARG A 73 -6.86 0.80 -1.47
CA ARG A 73 -7.51 0.47 -2.74
C ARG A 73 -6.74 1.08 -3.90
N GLY A 74 -6.09 0.22 -4.66
CA GLY A 74 -5.49 0.52 -5.96
C GLY A 74 -6.28 -0.10 -7.11
N PHE A 75 -6.00 0.37 -8.32
CA PHE A 75 -6.56 -0.17 -9.57
C PHE A 75 -5.48 -0.72 -10.51
N ILE A 76 -4.24 -0.24 -10.38
CA ILE A 76 -3.10 -0.58 -11.24
C ILE A 76 -2.12 -1.40 -10.41
N VAL A 77 -1.84 -2.63 -10.83
CA VAL A 77 -1.04 -3.58 -10.03
C VAL A 77 0.41 -3.11 -9.90
N GLU A 78 0.99 -2.56 -10.96
CA GLU A 78 2.35 -2.03 -11.01
C GLU A 78 2.51 -0.86 -10.04
N GLN A 79 1.49 0.01 -9.95
CA GLN A 79 1.47 1.10 -8.98
C GLN A 79 1.45 0.56 -7.54
N ASP A 80 0.64 -0.47 -7.29
CA ASP A 80 0.50 -1.07 -5.97
C ASP A 80 1.76 -1.84 -5.56
N LEU A 81 2.45 -2.48 -6.52
CA LEU A 81 3.76 -3.11 -6.32
C LEU A 81 4.84 -2.07 -5.97
N ALA A 82 4.89 -0.95 -6.69
CA ALA A 82 5.82 0.13 -6.39
C ALA A 82 5.56 0.75 -5.00
N LEU A 83 4.29 0.86 -4.60
CA LEU A 83 3.92 1.27 -3.25
C LEU A 83 4.38 0.25 -2.21
N CYS A 84 4.16 -1.04 -2.47
CA CYS A 84 4.55 -2.14 -1.59
C CYS A 84 6.07 -2.18 -1.36
N ASP A 85 6.87 -2.10 -2.42
CA ASP A 85 8.34 -2.05 -2.31
C ASP A 85 8.79 -0.86 -1.46
N PHE A 86 8.22 0.32 -1.70
CA PHE A 86 8.53 1.50 -0.90
C PHE A 86 8.15 1.32 0.59
N TYR A 87 6.97 0.77 0.85
CA TYR A 87 6.46 0.48 2.19
C TYR A 87 7.35 -0.51 2.94
N LEU A 88 7.74 -1.61 2.31
CA LEU A 88 8.58 -2.65 2.92
C LEU A 88 9.98 -2.15 3.28
N ARG A 89 10.51 -1.16 2.54
CA ARG A 89 11.78 -0.48 2.85
C ARG A 89 11.69 0.54 3.98
N ARG A 90 10.49 0.85 4.48
CA ARG A 90 10.32 1.76 5.63
C ARG A 90 10.72 1.05 6.93
N SER A 91 11.15 1.86 7.90
CA SER A 91 11.34 1.36 9.26
C SER A 91 10.03 0.86 9.87
N VAL A 92 10.13 0.03 10.91
CA VAL A 92 8.96 -0.52 11.61
C VAL A 92 8.04 0.59 12.13
N ASP A 93 8.61 1.67 12.68
CA ASP A 93 7.82 2.79 13.21
C ASP A 93 7.10 3.57 12.11
N GLU A 94 7.77 3.79 10.98
CA GLU A 94 7.16 4.41 9.80
C GLU A 94 6.01 3.53 9.26
N ARG A 95 6.21 2.21 9.14
CA ARG A 95 5.15 1.26 8.74
C ARG A 95 3.95 1.27 9.69
N LYS A 96 4.19 1.28 11.01
CA LYS A 96 3.12 1.37 12.03
C LYS A 96 2.33 2.66 11.96
N SER A 97 2.99 3.75 11.60
CA SER A 97 2.35 5.07 11.43
C SER A 97 1.67 5.26 10.07
N TRP A 98 1.65 4.22 9.22
CA TRP A 98 1.16 4.32 7.86
C TRP A 98 -0.35 4.61 7.81
N ILE A 99 -0.71 5.55 6.95
CA ILE A 99 -2.05 6.05 6.71
C ILE A 99 -2.35 5.84 5.23
N THR A 100 -3.44 5.15 4.91
CA THR A 100 -3.80 4.89 3.52
C THR A 100 -4.40 6.14 2.87
N LYS A 101 -4.48 6.18 1.53
CA LYS A 101 -5.25 7.19 0.79
C LYS A 101 -6.66 7.39 1.36
N ASP A 102 -7.38 6.30 1.65
CA ASP A 102 -8.78 6.38 2.08
C ASP A 102 -8.90 6.94 3.51
N ASP A 103 -7.94 6.61 4.39
CA ASP A 103 -7.82 7.25 5.70
C ASP A 103 -7.63 8.77 5.57
N LEU A 104 -6.77 9.21 4.64
CA LEU A 104 -6.49 10.62 4.39
C LEU A 104 -7.70 11.35 3.81
N ILE A 105 -8.42 10.74 2.87
CA ILE A 105 -9.68 11.27 2.32
C ILE A 105 -10.69 11.49 3.44
N LYS A 106 -10.88 10.49 4.32
CA LYS A 106 -11.80 10.59 5.45
C LYS A 106 -11.39 11.66 6.45
N LYS A 107 -10.08 11.75 6.74
CA LYS A 107 -9.52 12.73 7.69
C LYS A 107 -9.66 14.17 7.20
N TYR A 108 -9.24 14.45 5.97
CA TYR A 108 -9.17 15.82 5.45
C TYR A 108 -10.41 16.24 4.66
N ARG A 109 -11.28 15.29 4.28
CA ARG A 109 -12.48 15.54 3.44
C ARG A 109 -12.14 16.20 2.11
N LEU A 110 -10.97 15.88 1.57
CA LEU A 110 -10.48 16.33 0.27
C LEU A 110 -10.50 15.15 -0.71
N PRO A 111 -10.76 15.37 -2.01
CA PRO A 111 -10.58 14.34 -3.01
C PRO A 111 -9.12 13.87 -3.00
N GLY A 112 -8.91 12.56 -2.83
CA GLY A 112 -7.58 12.01 -2.58
C GLY A 112 -6.68 12.05 -3.81
N THR A 113 -5.41 12.40 -3.60
CA THR A 113 -4.40 12.46 -4.66
C THR A 113 -3.09 11.79 -4.29
N VAL A 114 -2.82 11.51 -3.01
CA VAL A 114 -1.69 10.69 -2.54
C VAL A 114 -2.14 9.24 -2.29
N ASP A 115 -1.22 8.29 -2.39
CA ASP A 115 -1.52 6.85 -2.22
C ASP A 115 -1.36 6.38 -0.77
N GLY A 116 -0.56 7.10 0.03
CA GLY A 116 -0.45 6.92 1.48
C GLY A 116 0.30 8.06 2.14
N ALA A 117 0.50 7.97 3.44
CA ALA A 117 1.39 8.83 4.21
C ALA A 117 1.90 8.10 5.45
N PHE A 118 3.01 8.56 6.02
CA PHE A 118 3.57 8.01 7.26
C PHE A 118 4.26 9.10 8.08
N MET A 119 4.53 8.84 9.34
CA MET A 119 5.29 9.71 10.22
C MET A 119 6.77 9.36 10.11
N ASN A 120 7.60 10.33 9.71
CA ASN A 120 9.05 10.14 9.67
C ASN A 120 9.67 10.22 11.09
N ARG A 121 10.99 10.02 11.17
CA ARG A 121 11.75 10.07 12.44
C ARG A 121 11.70 11.43 13.16
N GLU A 122 11.38 12.51 12.46
CA GLU A 122 11.21 13.84 13.04
C GLU A 122 9.78 14.10 13.55
N GLY A 123 8.89 13.11 13.44
CA GLY A 123 7.48 13.27 13.79
C GLY A 123 6.71 14.13 12.79
N LYS A 124 7.18 14.24 11.54
CA LYS A 124 6.48 14.94 10.46
C LYS A 124 5.73 13.96 9.58
N LEU A 125 4.53 14.34 9.17
CA LEU A 125 3.73 13.56 8.23
C LEU A 125 4.29 13.74 6.81
N VAL A 126 4.62 12.63 6.16
CA VAL A 126 5.19 12.58 4.81
C VAL A 126 4.22 11.84 3.90
N GLY A 127 3.78 12.50 2.83
CA GLY A 127 2.94 11.89 1.80
C GLY A 127 3.72 10.94 0.90
N VAL A 128 3.02 10.00 0.29
CA VAL A 128 3.57 9.08 -0.70
C VAL A 128 2.65 9.08 -1.90
N LYS A 129 3.22 9.35 -3.07
CA LYS A 129 2.48 9.35 -4.33
C LYS A 129 3.24 8.55 -5.37
N VAL A 130 2.60 7.49 -5.86
CA VAL A 130 3.05 6.72 -7.00
C VAL A 130 2.46 7.31 -8.28
N LEU A 131 3.31 7.60 -9.26
CA LEU A 131 2.94 8.17 -10.55
C LEU A 131 3.52 7.31 -11.68
N ASN A 132 2.74 7.17 -12.75
CA ASN A 132 3.29 6.65 -14.00
C ASN A 132 4.35 7.65 -14.52
N GLN A 133 5.43 7.16 -15.12
CA GLN A 133 6.47 8.01 -15.73
C GLN A 133 5.96 9.02 -16.75
N THR A 134 4.81 8.74 -17.37
CA THR A 134 4.14 9.62 -18.33
C THR A 134 3.08 10.53 -17.70
N ALA A 135 3.02 10.60 -16.36
CA ALA A 135 2.06 11.44 -15.65
C ALA A 135 2.16 12.91 -16.10
N SER A 136 1.01 13.52 -16.35
CA SER A 136 0.96 14.92 -16.78
C SER A 136 1.27 15.87 -15.64
N TYR A 137 1.71 17.09 -15.98
CA TYR A 137 1.91 18.17 -15.00
C TYR A 137 0.65 18.43 -14.16
N ALA A 138 -0.53 18.40 -14.79
CA ALA A 138 -1.81 18.55 -14.10
C ALA A 138 -2.07 17.46 -13.04
N ALA A 139 -1.51 16.25 -13.21
CA ALA A 139 -1.59 15.22 -12.18
C ALA A 139 -0.75 15.59 -10.95
N VAL A 140 0.46 16.14 -11.17
CA VAL A 140 1.34 16.62 -10.10
C VAL A 140 0.72 17.81 -9.37
N GLU A 141 0.16 18.80 -10.10
CA GLU A 141 -0.51 19.95 -9.48
C GLU A 141 -1.65 19.55 -8.55
N LYS A 142 -2.42 18.52 -8.91
CA LYS A 142 -3.48 17.99 -8.03
C LYS A 142 -2.90 17.38 -6.74
N VAL A 143 -1.76 16.73 -6.83
CA VAL A 143 -1.06 16.17 -5.67
C VAL A 143 -0.60 17.30 -4.76
N GLU A 144 0.11 18.28 -5.30
CA GLU A 144 0.59 19.45 -4.56
C GLU A 144 -0.55 20.27 -3.93
N GLY A 145 -1.66 20.43 -4.64
CA GLY A 145 -2.86 21.09 -4.11
C GLY A 145 -3.43 20.39 -2.88
N PHE A 146 -3.48 19.05 -2.90
CA PHE A 146 -3.89 18.26 -1.74
C PHE A 146 -2.89 18.38 -0.59
N LEU A 147 -1.58 18.25 -0.87
CA LEU A 147 -0.53 18.34 0.15
C LEU A 147 -0.59 19.69 0.88
N LYS A 148 -0.73 20.78 0.14
CA LYS A 148 -0.91 22.13 0.69
C LYS A 148 -2.17 22.24 1.56
N ALA A 149 -3.30 21.73 1.09
CA ALA A 149 -4.56 21.80 1.83
C ALA A 149 -4.54 20.91 3.09
N ALA A 150 -3.84 19.78 3.04
CA ALA A 150 -3.64 18.87 4.17
C ALA A 150 -2.47 19.27 5.10
N GLN A 151 -1.76 20.36 4.80
CA GLN A 151 -0.56 20.81 5.51
C GLN A 151 0.54 19.73 5.61
N ILE A 152 0.69 18.95 4.54
CA ILE A 152 1.74 17.95 4.40
C ILE A 152 2.88 18.60 3.62
N GLU A 153 4.01 18.85 4.28
CA GLU A 153 5.13 19.59 3.70
C GLU A 153 6.04 18.73 2.81
N PHE A 154 6.05 17.40 3.03
CA PHE A 154 6.97 16.49 2.36
C PHE A 154 6.19 15.39 1.63
N VAL A 155 6.65 15.04 0.42
CA VAL A 155 6.09 13.94 -0.35
C VAL A 155 7.21 13.14 -1.03
N HIS A 156 7.05 11.82 -1.03
CA HIS A 156 7.83 10.94 -1.89
C HIS A 156 7.05 10.65 -3.17
N TYR A 157 7.61 11.09 -4.29
CA TYR A 157 7.16 10.68 -5.62
C TYR A 157 7.87 9.39 -6.04
N ILE A 158 7.09 8.34 -6.26
CA ILE A 158 7.57 7.04 -6.74
C ILE A 158 7.15 6.92 -8.20
N MET A 159 8.11 6.78 -9.10
CA MET A 159 7.82 6.66 -10.52
C MET A 159 7.79 5.17 -10.91
N PHE A 160 6.76 4.73 -11.61
CA PHE A 160 6.71 3.40 -12.22
C PHE A 160 6.54 3.47 -13.74
N SER A 161 7.10 2.49 -14.43
CA SER A 161 6.91 2.24 -15.86
C SER A 161 5.85 1.15 -16.04
N ASN A 162 5.01 1.29 -17.05
CA ASN A 162 4.23 0.16 -17.57
C ASN A 162 5.12 -0.73 -18.44
#